data_AF-A0A7C5YLU9-F1
#
_entry.id   AF-A0A7C5YLU9-F1
#
_cell.length_a   1.000
_cell.length_b   1.000
_cell.length_c   1.000
_cell.angle_alpha   90.00
_cell.angle_beta   90.00
_cell.angle_gamma   90.00
#
_symmetry.space_group_name_H-M   'P 1'
#
loop_
_entity.id
_entity.type
_entity.pdbx_description
1 polymer ?
#
loop_
_entity_poly.entity_id
_entity_poly.type
_entity_poly.pdbx_seq_one_letter_code
_entity_poly.pdbx_strand_id
1 'polypeptide(L)'
;MRWMMIFPFGAIAVSAAAREVAVIKPTANLNTPNSVYLEFDSYRYRRASKSHLVEAMYLQIKPSARFDFGIDRVHTDNSASAQTYWNLRYVLSPETERTPGLTVGAFAIASGAHPTFYLVSTRTLPHGALHAGIYLQRNQLGWGVAYQQPIPLGVKAVVEYYRQPGGERLLSLCLTRPVRAHVSVSVYATANDCTH
;
A
#
# COMPACT_ATOMS: atom_id res chain seq x y z
N MET A 1 31.43 -6.94 23.25
CA MET A 1 30.06 -7.47 23.44
C MET A 1 29.34 -6.60 24.46
N ARG A 2 28.05 -6.26 24.21
CA ARG A 2 27.23 -5.21 24.87
C ARG A 2 27.64 -3.82 24.36
N TRP A 3 26.83 -3.05 23.63
CA TRP A 3 25.44 -2.70 23.90
C TRP A 3 24.61 -2.65 22.61
N MET A 4 23.61 -3.52 22.53
CA MET A 4 22.65 -3.63 21.43
C MET A 4 21.26 -3.56 22.08
N MET A 5 20.88 -2.38 22.58
CA MET A 5 19.58 -2.15 23.25
C MET A 5 19.13 -0.68 23.14
N ILE A 6 18.99 -0.13 21.93
CA ILE A 6 18.24 1.14 21.73
C ILE A 6 17.53 1.13 20.36
N PHE A 7 16.76 0.08 20.05
CA PHE A 7 15.95 0.06 18.81
C PHE A 7 14.49 -0.40 18.91
N PRO A 8 13.93 -0.93 20.02
CA PRO A 8 12.50 -1.22 20.04
C PRO A 8 11.62 -0.02 20.44
N PHE A 9 12.15 1.01 21.11
CA PHE A 9 11.34 2.15 21.57
C PHE A 9 11.10 3.23 20.51
N GLY A 10 12.01 3.39 19.54
CA GLY A 10 11.85 4.35 18.45
C GLY A 10 10.74 3.97 17.46
N ALA A 11 10.55 2.67 17.21
CA ALA A 11 9.49 2.17 16.34
C ALA A 11 8.09 2.31 16.98
N ILE A 12 8.00 2.19 18.32
CA ILE A 12 6.75 2.34 19.08
C ILE A 12 6.34 3.82 19.19
N ALA A 13 7.32 4.75 19.28
CA ALA A 13 7.04 6.18 19.31
C ALA A 13 6.54 6.72 17.95
N VAL A 14 6.97 6.14 16.83
CA VAL A 14 6.48 6.49 15.48
C VAL A 14 5.11 5.87 15.20
N SER A 15 4.83 4.65 15.69
CA SER A 15 3.51 4.02 15.55
C SER A 15 2.41 4.70 16.38
N ALA A 16 2.77 5.43 17.44
CA ALA A 16 1.80 6.14 18.29
C ALA A 16 1.34 7.50 17.71
N ALA A 17 2.04 8.04 16.70
CA ALA A 17 1.71 9.31 16.04
C ALA A 17 1.08 9.16 14.65
N ALA A 18 1.01 7.92 14.15
CA ALA A 18 0.49 7.55 12.84
C ALA A 18 -1.05 7.53 12.81
N ARG A 19 -1.65 8.31 11.92
CA ARG A 19 -3.11 8.33 11.65
C ARG A 19 -3.33 7.63 10.32
N GLU A 20 -3.46 6.31 10.36
CA GLU A 20 -3.22 5.39 9.24
C GLU A 20 -4.43 5.23 8.30
N VAL A 21 -4.18 5.03 7.01
CA VAL A 21 -5.13 4.56 5.98
C VAL A 21 -4.48 3.36 5.30
N ALA A 22 -5.26 2.32 4.96
CA ALA A 22 -4.78 1.14 4.23
C ALA A 22 -3.95 1.55 3.01
N VAL A 23 -2.68 1.17 3.03
CA VAL A 23 -1.82 1.31 1.87
C VAL A 23 -1.92 0.02 1.07
N ILE A 24 -2.86 -0.03 0.13
CA ILE A 24 -2.70 -0.93 -1.02
C ILE A 24 -1.48 -0.38 -1.78
N LYS A 25 -0.48 -1.22 -2.04
CA LYS A 25 0.73 -0.87 -2.81
C LYS A 25 0.61 -1.32 -4.27
N PRO A 26 -0.20 -0.66 -5.12
CA PRO A 26 -0.19 -0.95 -6.54
C PRO A 26 1.17 -0.51 -7.10
N THR A 27 2.06 -1.48 -7.35
CA THR A 27 3.34 -1.27 -8.04
C THR A 27 3.24 -1.73 -9.50
N ALA A 28 4.06 -1.20 -10.41
CA ALA A 28 4.09 -1.73 -11.77
C ALA A 28 4.91 -3.02 -11.94
N ASN A 29 5.77 -3.32 -10.96
CA ASN A 29 6.74 -4.40 -11.06
C ASN A 29 6.33 -5.57 -10.15
N LEU A 30 5.97 -6.68 -10.79
CA LEU A 30 5.82 -7.98 -10.15
C LEU A 30 7.23 -8.57 -9.95
N ASN A 31 7.92 -8.15 -8.88
CA ASN A 31 9.29 -8.59 -8.58
C ASN A 31 9.45 -10.12 -8.46
N THR A 32 8.36 -10.87 -8.33
CA THR A 32 8.32 -12.33 -8.20
C THR A 32 7.13 -12.92 -8.96
N PRO A 33 7.24 -13.24 -10.27
CA PRO A 33 6.22 -14.03 -10.95
C PRO A 33 6.13 -15.44 -10.33
N ASN A 34 5.01 -16.12 -10.52
CA ASN A 34 4.73 -17.45 -9.96
C ASN A 34 4.83 -17.49 -8.43
N SER A 35 4.27 -16.48 -7.76
CA SER A 35 4.31 -16.37 -6.31
C SER A 35 2.93 -16.13 -5.69
N VAL A 36 2.81 -16.51 -4.42
CA VAL A 36 1.67 -16.19 -3.57
C VAL A 36 2.17 -15.29 -2.46
N TYR A 37 1.43 -14.21 -2.21
CA TYR A 37 1.72 -13.24 -1.18
C TYR A 37 0.54 -13.17 -0.22
N LEU A 38 0.84 -13.18 1.08
CA LEU A 38 -0.12 -13.03 2.15
C LEU A 38 0.36 -11.90 3.06
N GLU A 39 -0.49 -10.90 3.26
CA GLU A 39 -0.24 -9.76 4.15
C GLU A 39 -1.37 -9.64 5.16
N PHE A 40 -0.99 -9.36 6.40
CA PHE A 40 -1.91 -8.97 7.45
C PHE A 40 -1.56 -7.55 7.84
N ASP A 41 -2.56 -6.69 7.86
CA ASP A 41 -2.43 -5.30 8.24
C ASP A 41 -3.42 -5.00 9.36
N SER A 42 -3.00 -4.14 10.28
CA SER A 42 -3.82 -3.67 11.37
C SER A 42 -3.46 -2.22 11.60
N TYR A 43 -4.41 -1.34 11.32
CA TYR A 43 -4.16 0.09 11.35
C TYR A 43 -5.33 0.88 11.91
N ARG A 44 -5.08 2.10 12.38
CA ARG A 44 -6.13 2.98 12.93
C ARG A 44 -6.30 4.24 12.10
N TYR A 45 -7.50 4.46 11.56
CA TYR A 45 -7.84 5.71 10.89
C TYR A 45 -8.78 6.57 11.74
N ARG A 46 -8.64 7.89 11.65
CA ARG A 46 -9.54 8.83 12.35
C ARG A 46 -10.51 9.46 11.38
N ARG A 47 -11.82 9.35 11.63
CA ARG A 47 -12.88 10.04 10.88
C ARG A 47 -13.81 10.73 11.87
N ALA A 48 -14.04 12.03 11.69
CA ALA A 48 -14.96 12.82 12.52
C ALA A 48 -14.81 12.58 14.03
N SER A 49 -13.68 13.00 14.61
CA SER A 49 -13.29 12.84 16.03
C SER A 49 -13.10 11.41 16.56
N LYS A 50 -13.62 10.37 15.90
CA LYS A 50 -13.51 8.96 16.30
C LYS A 50 -12.34 8.24 15.61
N SER A 51 -11.70 7.33 16.34
CA SER A 51 -10.66 6.43 15.82
C SER A 51 -11.30 5.07 15.51
N HIS A 52 -10.99 4.52 14.34
CA HIS A 52 -11.49 3.24 13.85
C HIS A 52 -10.32 2.28 13.68
N LEU A 53 -10.38 1.12 14.35
CA LEU A 53 -9.47 0.02 14.06
C LEU A 53 -9.92 -0.69 12.79
N VAL A 54 -8.96 -0.94 11.90
CA VAL A 54 -9.12 -1.77 10.71
C VAL A 54 -8.14 -2.92 10.80
N GLU A 55 -8.64 -4.12 10.58
CA GLU A 55 -7.84 -5.33 10.42
C GLU A 55 -8.09 -5.86 9.01
N ALA A 56 -7.02 -6.12 8.28
CA ALA A 56 -7.09 -6.58 6.90
C ALA A 56 -6.19 -7.79 6.66
N MET A 57 -6.68 -8.71 5.86
CA MET A 57 -5.90 -9.82 5.30
C MET A 57 -5.94 -9.70 3.78
N TYR A 58 -4.77 -9.66 3.15
CA TYR A 58 -4.61 -9.58 1.70
C TYR A 58 -3.95 -10.85 1.19
N LEU A 59 -4.62 -11.56 0.29
CA LEU A 59 -4.06 -12.67 -0.45
C LEU A 59 -3.87 -12.24 -1.90
N GLN A 60 -2.66 -12.35 -2.44
CA GLN A 60 -2.38 -12.03 -3.84
C GLN A 60 -1.63 -13.16 -4.53
N ILE A 61 -2.16 -13.61 -5.67
CA ILE A 61 -1.63 -14.69 -6.49
C ILE A 61 -1.12 -14.10 -7.79
N LYS A 62 0.15 -14.38 -8.12
CA LYS A 62 0.88 -13.79 -9.25
C LYS A 62 1.23 -14.89 -10.25
N PRO A 63 0.27 -15.39 -11.06
CA PRO A 63 0.49 -16.53 -11.95
C PRO A 63 1.41 -16.21 -13.14
N SER A 64 1.71 -14.94 -13.41
CA SER A 64 2.63 -14.54 -14.47
C SER A 64 3.37 -13.25 -14.10
N ALA A 65 4.32 -12.86 -14.95
CA ALA A 65 5.00 -11.58 -14.83
C ALA A 65 4.11 -10.36 -15.16
N ARG A 66 2.93 -10.59 -15.74
CA ARG A 66 2.04 -9.51 -16.20
C ARG A 66 0.68 -9.46 -15.54
N PHE A 67 0.31 -10.48 -14.78
CA PHE A 67 -1.02 -10.56 -14.21
C PHE A 67 -0.97 -11.11 -12.80
N ASP A 68 -1.78 -10.50 -11.95
CA ASP A 68 -2.08 -11.00 -10.62
C ASP A 68 -3.51 -10.65 -10.21
N PHE A 69 -3.99 -11.41 -9.24
CA PHE A 69 -5.29 -11.21 -8.64
C PHE A 69 -5.22 -11.52 -7.16
N GLY A 70 -6.18 -10.99 -6.41
CA GLY A 70 -6.18 -11.15 -4.97
C GLY A 70 -7.56 -11.02 -4.34
N ILE A 71 -7.60 -11.42 -3.08
CA ILE A 71 -8.77 -11.33 -2.21
C ILE A 71 -8.33 -10.59 -0.95
N ASP A 72 -9.07 -9.55 -0.61
CA ASP A 72 -8.87 -8.82 0.63
C ASP A 72 -10.06 -9.06 1.54
N ARG A 73 -9.78 -9.31 2.80
CA ARG A 73 -10.79 -9.36 3.85
C ARG A 73 -10.51 -8.23 4.82
N VAL A 74 -11.42 -7.27 4.92
CA VAL A 74 -11.27 -6.06 5.74
C VAL A 74 -12.36 -6.07 6.80
N HIS A 75 -11.97 -5.94 8.07
CA HIS A 75 -12.86 -5.76 9.19
C HIS A 75 -12.61 -4.38 9.81
N THR A 76 -13.68 -3.66 10.13
CA THR A 76 -13.60 -2.41 10.88
C THR A 76 -14.37 -2.55 12.18
N ASP A 77 -13.91 -1.88 13.24
CA ASP A 77 -14.54 -1.91 14.57
C ASP A 77 -16.02 -1.50 14.58
N ASN A 78 -16.44 -0.70 13.59
CA ASN A 78 -17.81 -0.27 13.39
C ASN A 78 -18.64 -1.16 12.45
N SER A 79 -18.07 -2.23 11.92
CA SER A 79 -18.77 -3.17 11.02
C SER A 79 -19.25 -4.40 11.77
N ALA A 80 -20.51 -4.78 11.58
CA ALA A 80 -21.04 -6.05 12.10
C ALA A 80 -20.42 -7.28 11.42
N SER A 81 -19.83 -7.12 10.22
CA SER A 81 -19.23 -8.19 9.44
C SER A 81 -18.02 -7.71 8.65
N ALA A 82 -16.98 -8.54 8.59
CA ALA A 82 -15.87 -8.34 7.67
C ALA A 82 -16.36 -8.31 6.21
N GLN A 83 -15.79 -7.42 5.41
CA GLN A 83 -16.06 -7.26 3.99
C GLN A 83 -14.99 -7.99 3.18
N THR A 84 -15.40 -8.58 2.06
CA THR A 84 -14.49 -9.28 1.14
C THR A 84 -14.46 -8.54 -0.19
N TYR A 85 -13.26 -8.28 -0.68
CA TYR A 85 -12.99 -7.54 -1.90
C TYR A 85 -12.10 -8.36 -2.81
N TRP A 86 -12.27 -8.19 -4.11
CA TRP A 86 -11.39 -8.77 -5.12
C TRP A 86 -10.57 -7.68 -5.79
N ASN A 87 -9.32 -8.05 -6.09
CA ASN A 87 -8.34 -7.19 -6.74
C ASN A 87 -7.78 -7.87 -7.97
N LEU A 88 -7.49 -7.07 -8.99
CA LEU A 88 -6.91 -7.51 -10.25
C LEU A 88 -5.88 -6.47 -10.69
N ARG A 89 -4.74 -6.93 -11.20
CA ARG A 89 -3.73 -6.07 -11.83
C ARG A 89 -3.21 -6.70 -13.11
N TYR A 90 -3.03 -5.88 -14.13
CA TYR A 90 -2.39 -6.24 -15.38
C TYR A 90 -1.29 -5.25 -15.74
N VAL A 91 -0.11 -5.78 -16.09
CA VAL A 91 1.03 -5.02 -16.57
C VAL A 91 0.89 -4.79 -18.07
N LEU A 92 0.55 -3.55 -18.44
CA LEU A 92 0.42 -3.12 -19.83
C LEU A 92 1.77 -3.12 -20.54
N SER A 93 2.76 -2.48 -19.91
CA SER A 93 4.12 -2.42 -20.41
C SER A 93 5.10 -2.61 -19.26
N PRO A 94 5.96 -3.64 -19.30
CA PRO A 94 7.05 -3.77 -18.34
C PRO A 94 7.98 -2.56 -18.40
N GLU A 95 8.62 -2.25 -17.28
CA GLU A 95 9.68 -1.25 -17.25
C GLU A 95 10.86 -1.68 -18.14
N THR A 96 11.48 -0.71 -18.82
CA THR A 96 12.73 -0.90 -19.57
C THR A 96 13.78 0.11 -19.13
N GLU A 97 15.01 0.02 -19.64
CA GLU A 97 16.03 1.03 -19.40
C GLU A 97 15.59 2.44 -19.81
N ARG A 98 14.68 2.58 -20.78
CA ARG A 98 14.27 3.88 -21.34
C ARG A 98 12.86 4.31 -20.95
N THR A 99 11.99 3.38 -20.59
CA THR A 99 10.57 3.64 -20.35
C THR A 99 10.13 3.15 -18.97
N PRO A 100 9.30 3.91 -18.24
CA PRO A 100 8.69 3.43 -17.02
C PRO A 100 7.74 2.25 -17.31
N GLY A 101 7.56 1.38 -16.32
CA GLY A 101 6.56 0.34 -16.37
C GLY A 101 5.17 0.92 -16.14
N LEU A 102 4.13 0.31 -16.74
CA LEU A 102 2.76 0.76 -16.67
C LEU A 102 1.82 -0.40 -16.35
N THR A 103 0.90 -0.19 -15.42
CA THR A 103 -0.11 -1.18 -15.03
C THR A 103 -1.46 -0.55 -14.86
N VAL A 104 -2.48 -1.36 -15.11
CA VAL A 104 -3.86 -1.07 -14.76
C VAL A 104 -4.36 -2.10 -13.77
N GLY A 105 -5.36 -1.73 -13.01
CA GLY A 105 -6.06 -2.70 -12.21
C GLY A 105 -7.36 -2.18 -11.65
N ALA A 106 -7.99 -3.04 -10.88
CA ALA A 106 -9.20 -2.74 -10.15
C ALA A 106 -9.08 -3.33 -8.74
N PHE A 107 -9.58 -2.61 -7.75
CA PHE A 107 -9.72 -3.10 -6.39
C PHE A 107 -11.12 -2.84 -5.85
N ALA A 108 -11.43 -3.45 -4.71
CA ALA A 108 -12.74 -3.36 -4.06
C ALA A 108 -13.91 -3.88 -4.94
N ILE A 109 -13.66 -4.91 -5.75
CA ILE A 109 -14.72 -5.56 -6.53
C ILE A 109 -15.51 -6.47 -5.58
N ALA A 110 -16.74 -6.10 -5.24
CA ALA A 110 -17.66 -6.92 -4.44
C ALA A 110 -19.12 -6.53 -4.74
N SER A 111 -20.09 -7.39 -4.41
CA SER A 111 -21.52 -7.07 -4.57
C SER A 111 -21.89 -5.87 -3.68
N GLY A 112 -22.37 -4.78 -4.29
CA GLY A 112 -22.72 -3.53 -3.60
C GLY A 112 -21.53 -2.58 -3.34
N ALA A 113 -20.30 -2.98 -3.68
CA ALA A 113 -19.14 -2.10 -3.64
C ALA A 113 -18.98 -1.33 -4.95
N HIS A 114 -18.34 -0.16 -4.88
CA HIS A 114 -17.97 0.60 -6.07
C HIS A 114 -16.51 0.31 -6.39
N PRO A 115 -16.23 -0.42 -7.49
CA PRO A 115 -14.86 -0.75 -7.84
C PRO A 115 -14.07 0.52 -8.09
N THR A 116 -12.83 0.51 -7.65
CA THR A 116 -11.87 1.57 -7.97
C THR A 116 -10.95 1.06 -9.04
N PHE A 117 -10.93 1.72 -10.18
CA PHE A 117 -9.99 1.45 -11.26
C PHE A 117 -8.76 2.31 -11.09
N TYR A 118 -7.59 1.80 -11.47
CA TYR A 118 -6.35 2.55 -11.36
C TYR A 118 -5.43 2.31 -12.55
N LEU A 119 -4.55 3.29 -12.75
CA LEU A 119 -3.41 3.24 -13.66
C LEU A 119 -2.19 3.72 -12.88
N VAL A 120 -1.12 2.92 -12.86
CA VAL A 120 0.12 3.24 -12.15
C VAL A 120 1.31 3.08 -13.09
N SER A 121 2.16 4.09 -13.08
CA SER A 121 3.49 4.10 -13.69
C SER A 121 4.56 3.89 -12.61
N THR A 122 5.62 3.15 -12.92
CA THR A 122 6.78 2.96 -12.03
C THR A 122 8.08 3.12 -12.79
N ARG A 123 9.04 3.79 -12.15
CA ARG A 123 10.40 3.96 -12.65
C ARG A 123 11.40 3.64 -11.55
N THR A 124 12.23 2.64 -11.77
CA THR A 124 13.40 2.32 -10.96
C THR A 124 14.50 3.32 -11.27
N LEU A 125 15.08 3.88 -10.22
CA LEU A 125 16.16 4.86 -10.21
C LEU A 125 17.38 4.24 -9.50
N PRO A 126 18.60 4.78 -9.67
CA PRO A 126 19.80 4.25 -9.00
C PRO A 126 19.69 4.15 -7.46
N HIS A 127 18.84 4.97 -6.85
CA HIS A 127 18.69 5.06 -5.40
C HIS A 127 17.30 4.66 -4.90
N GLY A 128 16.41 4.17 -5.78
CA GLY A 128 15.03 3.89 -5.37
C GLY A 128 14.09 3.58 -6.53
N ALA A 129 12.80 3.74 -6.30
CA ALA A 129 11.77 3.64 -7.32
C ALA A 129 10.72 4.72 -7.10
N LEU A 130 10.36 5.41 -8.17
CA LEU A 130 9.25 6.34 -8.22
C LEU A 130 8.01 5.61 -8.73
N HIS A 131 6.88 5.84 -8.09
CA HIS A 131 5.57 5.39 -8.53
C HIS A 131 4.67 6.61 -8.68
N ALA A 132 3.82 6.62 -9.69
CA ALA A 132 2.82 7.65 -9.88
C ALA A 132 1.56 7.01 -10.45
N GLY A 133 0.39 7.42 -10.00
CA GLY A 133 -0.84 6.80 -10.44
C GLY A 133 -2.06 7.68 -10.31
N ILE A 134 -3.11 7.23 -10.99
CA ILE A 134 -4.45 7.80 -10.94
C ILE A 134 -5.45 6.70 -10.56
N TYR A 135 -6.52 7.12 -9.89
CA TYR A 135 -7.58 6.25 -9.39
C TYR A 135 -8.92 6.84 -9.81
N LEU A 136 -9.88 6.00 -10.20
CA LEU A 136 -11.23 6.40 -10.54
C LEU A 136 -12.22 5.56 -9.75
N GLN A 137 -13.05 6.22 -8.95
CA GLN A 137 -14.14 5.59 -8.21
C GLN A 137 -15.36 6.50 -8.27
N ARG A 138 -16.53 5.96 -8.67
CA ARG A 138 -17.80 6.74 -8.75
C ARG A 138 -17.66 8.07 -9.51
N ASN A 139 -16.97 8.08 -10.66
CA ASN A 139 -16.66 9.29 -11.45
C ASN A 139 -15.81 10.36 -10.74
N GLN A 140 -15.19 10.03 -9.61
CA GLN A 140 -14.26 10.91 -8.93
C GLN A 140 -12.82 10.45 -9.15
N LEU A 141 -11.98 11.38 -9.58
CA LEU A 141 -10.57 11.14 -9.85
C LEU A 141 -9.73 11.38 -8.59
N GLY A 142 -8.93 10.38 -8.24
CA GLY A 142 -7.81 10.48 -7.31
C GLY A 142 -6.48 10.36 -8.05
N TRP A 143 -5.40 10.72 -7.39
CA TRP A 143 -4.04 10.55 -7.91
C TRP A 143 -3.05 10.41 -6.77
N GLY A 144 -1.86 9.89 -7.04
CA GLY A 144 -0.81 9.82 -6.04
C GLY A 144 0.56 9.61 -6.63
N VAL A 145 1.57 9.86 -5.81
CA VAL A 145 2.97 9.61 -6.08
C VAL A 145 3.59 8.91 -4.88
N ALA A 146 4.56 8.04 -5.13
CA ALA A 146 5.34 7.40 -4.10
C ALA A 146 6.80 7.33 -4.49
N TYR A 147 7.67 7.38 -3.50
CA TYR A 147 9.09 7.12 -3.67
C TYR A 147 9.54 6.06 -2.66
N GLN A 148 10.09 4.98 -3.17
CA GLN A 148 10.63 3.87 -2.40
C GLN A 148 12.15 3.89 -2.45
N GLN A 149 12.82 3.88 -1.31
CA GLN A 149 14.28 3.87 -1.22
C GLN A 149 14.76 2.80 -0.23
N PRO A 150 15.71 1.94 -0.62
CA PRO A 150 16.50 1.17 0.34
C PRO A 150 17.34 2.13 1.20
N ILE A 151 17.28 1.97 2.51
CA ILE A 151 18.14 2.68 3.47
C ILE A 151 19.05 1.66 4.17
N PRO A 152 20.13 2.10 4.85
CA PRO A 152 21.03 1.20 5.57
C PRO A 152 20.28 0.27 6.55
N LEU A 153 20.96 -0.82 6.95
CA LEU A 153 20.42 -1.85 7.87
C LEU A 153 19.34 -2.76 7.26
N GLY A 154 19.27 -2.84 5.93
CA GLY A 154 18.32 -3.71 5.23
C GLY A 154 16.87 -3.25 5.35
N VAL A 155 16.64 -1.97 5.61
CA VAL A 155 15.31 -1.38 5.70
C VAL A 155 14.98 -0.70 4.37
N LYS A 156 13.71 -0.72 4.00
CA LYS A 156 13.17 -0.01 2.85
C LYS A 156 12.20 1.05 3.35
N ALA A 157 12.45 2.30 3.00
CA ALA A 157 11.53 3.40 3.25
C ALA A 157 10.65 3.65 2.02
N VAL A 158 9.39 3.99 2.23
CA VAL A 158 8.47 4.47 1.18
C VAL A 158 7.82 5.75 1.69
N VAL A 159 7.83 6.79 0.89
CA VAL A 159 7.02 8.00 1.13
C VAL A 159 5.96 8.07 0.05
N GLU A 160 4.72 8.30 0.42
CA GLU A 160 3.57 8.28 -0.46
C GLU A 160 2.73 9.53 -0.23
N TYR A 161 2.34 10.22 -1.29
CA TYR A 161 1.39 11.32 -1.22
C TYR A 161 0.26 11.07 -2.23
N TYR A 162 -0.97 11.05 -1.76
CA TYR A 162 -2.11 10.75 -2.62
C TYR A 162 -3.36 11.53 -2.23
N ARG A 163 -4.12 11.91 -3.26
CA ARG A 163 -5.47 12.45 -3.16
C ARG A 163 -6.46 11.35 -3.52
N GLN A 164 -7.33 10.99 -2.59
CA GLN A 164 -8.36 9.98 -2.81
C GLN A 164 -9.47 10.50 -3.75
N PRO A 165 -10.24 9.60 -4.37
CA PRO A 165 -11.45 9.96 -5.11
C PRO A 165 -12.44 10.86 -4.33
N GLY A 166 -12.48 10.85 -3.00
CA GLY A 166 -13.31 11.78 -2.21
C GLY A 166 -12.74 13.18 -1.98
N GLY A 167 -11.52 13.47 -2.46
CA GLY A 167 -10.83 14.75 -2.27
C GLY A 167 -9.87 14.81 -1.07
N GLU A 168 -9.97 13.87 -0.14
CA GLU A 168 -9.06 13.74 1.00
C GLU A 168 -7.61 13.53 0.53
N ARG A 169 -6.66 14.19 1.20
CA ARG A 169 -5.22 14.10 0.90
C ARG A 169 -4.49 13.39 2.02
N LEU A 170 -3.55 12.53 1.62
CA LEU A 170 -2.88 11.58 2.50
C LEU A 170 -1.38 11.64 2.22
N LEU A 171 -0.59 11.80 3.27
CA LEU A 171 0.85 11.63 3.27
C LEU A 171 1.19 10.43 4.14
N SER A 172 1.87 9.43 3.59
CA SER A 172 2.23 8.20 4.28
C SER A 172 3.75 7.99 4.22
N LEU A 173 4.31 7.50 5.32
CA LEU A 173 5.67 6.98 5.42
C LEU A 173 5.59 5.51 5.84
N CYS A 174 6.20 4.63 5.06
CA CYS A 174 6.32 3.20 5.36
C CYS A 174 7.78 2.83 5.59
N LEU A 175 8.05 2.04 6.62
CA LEU A 175 9.33 1.36 6.82
C LEU A 175 9.13 -0.14 6.79
N THR A 176 9.74 -0.83 5.82
CA THR A 176 9.69 -2.29 5.69
C THR A 176 11.05 -2.91 5.98
N ARG A 177 11.08 -3.94 6.82
CA ARG A 177 12.27 -4.75 7.10
C ARG A 177 11.99 -6.23 6.86
N PRO A 178 12.80 -6.94 6.06
CA PRO A 178 12.74 -8.39 5.99
C PRO A 178 13.22 -8.99 7.30
N VAL A 179 12.42 -9.88 7.89
CA VAL A 179 12.76 -10.67 9.08
C VAL A 179 13.33 -12.03 8.66
N ARG A 180 12.81 -12.58 7.56
CA ARG A 180 13.29 -13.81 6.88
C ARG A 180 13.13 -13.63 5.37
N ALA A 181 13.62 -14.59 4.59
CA ALA A 181 13.54 -14.57 3.12
C ALA A 181 12.12 -14.34 2.57
N HIS A 182 11.08 -14.80 3.27
CA HIS A 182 9.68 -14.74 2.85
C HIS A 182 8.78 -13.95 3.80
N VAL A 183 9.35 -13.31 4.82
CA VAL A 183 8.57 -12.59 5.85
C VAL A 183 9.19 -11.22 6.06
N SER A 184 8.39 -10.17 5.91
CA SER A 184 8.75 -8.80 6.20
C SER A 184 7.76 -8.16 7.15
N VAL A 185 8.25 -7.24 7.97
CA VAL A 185 7.42 -6.37 8.82
C VAL A 185 7.45 -4.98 8.23
N SER A 186 6.28 -4.37 8.09
CA SER A 186 6.11 -2.98 7.65
C SER A 186 5.45 -2.17 8.75
N VAL A 187 5.89 -0.94 8.94
CA VAL A 187 5.26 0.05 9.83
C VAL A 187 4.90 1.26 8.99
N TYR A 188 3.66 1.73 9.12
CA TYR A 188 3.17 2.91 8.41
C TYR A 188 2.94 4.07 9.36
N ALA A 189 3.13 5.28 8.85
CA ALA A 189 2.73 6.50 9.48
C ALA A 189 2.04 7.38 8.45
N THR A 190 0.72 7.50 8.54
CA THR A 190 -0.07 8.34 7.63
C THR A 190 -0.57 9.60 8.34
N ALA A 191 -0.69 10.68 7.59
CA ALA A 191 -1.27 11.94 7.99
C ALA A 191 -2.29 12.36 6.94
N ASN A 192 -3.47 12.81 7.42
CA ASN A 192 -4.60 13.19 6.58
C ASN A 192 -4.84 14.68 6.73
N ASP A 193 -4.95 15.39 5.61
CA ASP A 193 -5.49 16.74 5.58
C ASP A 193 -7.00 16.63 5.34
N CYS A 194 -7.77 16.79 6.42
CA CYS A 194 -9.23 16.89 6.38
C CYS A 194 -9.61 18.37 6.21
N THR A 195 -9.17 19.01 5.14
CA THR A 195 -9.67 20.33 4.75
C THR A 195 -11.02 20.14 4.04
N HIS A 196 -12.09 20.29 4.82
CA HIS A 196 -13.45 20.49 4.31
C HIS A 196 -13.66 21.95 3.94
#